data_AF-A0A838JCC5-F1
#
_entry.id   AF-A0A838JCC5-F1
#
_cell.length_a   1.000
_cell.length_b   1.000
_cell.length_c   1.000
_cell.angle_alpha   90.00
_cell.angle_beta   90.00
_cell.angle_gamma   90.00
#
_symmetry.space_group_name_H-M   'P 1'
#
loop_
_entity.id
_entity.type
_entity.pdbx_description
1 polymer ?
#
loop_
_entity_poly.entity_id
_entity_poly.type
_entity_poly.pdbx_seq_one_letter_code
_entity_poly.pdbx_strand_id
1 'polypeptide(L)'
;MPVPRNRADEAYFAPLRDLHLHPETKLYLGLVHNSDGVEGAQKRIAAAQQVVSDFGVATECGMGRRPEETIPDLIRLHSSVVASA
;
A
#
# COMPACT_ATOMS: atom_id res chain seq x y z
N MET A 1 1.50 2.79 -7.37
CA MET A 1 0.28 2.17 -7.93
C MET A 1 -0.79 2.13 -6.84
N PRO A 2 -2.00 2.67 -7.07
CA PRO A 2 -3.11 2.55 -6.12
C PRO A 2 -3.55 1.08 -5.98
N VAL A 3 -3.93 0.65 -4.78
CA VAL A 3 -4.47 -0.69 -4.51
C VAL A 3 -5.86 -0.54 -3.88
N PRO A 4 -6.95 -0.94 -4.56
CA PRO A 4 -8.29 -0.83 -4.02
C PRO A 4 -8.41 -1.59 -2.70
N ARG A 5 -9.21 -1.04 -1.77
CA ARG A 5 -9.32 -1.52 -0.39
C ARG A 5 -9.58 -3.03 -0.29
N ASN A 6 -10.44 -3.55 -1.17
CA ASN A 6 -10.88 -4.94 -1.19
C ASN A 6 -9.94 -5.91 -1.94
N ARG A 7 -8.80 -5.43 -2.44
CA ARG A 7 -7.82 -6.27 -3.16
C ARG A 7 -6.67 -6.67 -2.24
N ALA A 8 -6.93 -7.69 -1.44
CA ALA A 8 -5.93 -8.40 -0.64
C ALA A 8 -5.67 -9.81 -1.19
N ASP A 9 -5.97 -10.03 -2.46
CA ASP A 9 -5.77 -11.29 -3.19
C ASP A 9 -4.48 -11.26 -4.02
N GLU A 10 -3.74 -12.37 -4.04
CA GLU A 10 -2.54 -12.54 -4.87
C GLU A 10 -2.84 -12.28 -6.36
N ALA A 11 -4.02 -12.69 -6.84
CA ALA A 11 -4.42 -12.54 -8.23
C ALA A 11 -4.43 -11.08 -8.71
N TYR A 12 -4.68 -10.12 -7.82
CA TYR A 12 -4.57 -8.70 -8.13
C TYR A 12 -3.12 -8.28 -8.44
N PHE A 13 -2.17 -8.83 -7.68
CA PHE A 13 -0.76 -8.49 -7.79
C PHE A 13 -0.05 -9.31 -8.86
N ALA A 14 -0.59 -10.46 -9.28
CA ALA A 14 0.02 -11.39 -10.23
C ALA A 14 0.68 -10.72 -11.47
N PRO A 15 0.10 -9.69 -12.11
CA PRO A 15 0.76 -9.01 -13.24
C PRO A 15 2.10 -8.35 -12.90
N LEU A 16 2.41 -8.09 -11.62
CA LEU A 16 3.67 -7.48 -11.20
C LEU A 16 4.86 -8.46 -11.25
N ARG A 17 4.64 -9.78 -11.42
CA ARG A 17 5.74 -10.76 -11.58
C ARG A 17 6.60 -10.47 -12.80
N ASP A 18 5.99 -9.95 -13.85
CA ASP A 18 6.64 -9.64 -15.12
C ASP A 18 6.99 -8.15 -15.24
N LEU A 19 6.87 -7.38 -14.15
CA LEU A 19 7.20 -5.97 -14.13
C LEU A 19 8.72 -5.78 -14.09
N HIS A 20 9.29 -5.40 -15.22
CA HIS A 20 10.71 -5.09 -15.36
C HIS A 20 10.93 -3.59 -15.13
N LEU A 21 11.51 -3.24 -13.99
CA LEU A 21 11.87 -1.86 -13.65
C LEU A 21 13.36 -1.63 -13.88
N HIS A 22 13.71 -0.40 -14.25
CA HIS A 22 15.10 0.02 -14.29
C HIS A 22 15.66 0.08 -12.85
N PRO A 23 16.94 -0.24 -12.59
CA PRO A 23 17.51 -0.33 -11.23
C PRO A 23 17.30 0.89 -10.32
N GLU A 24 17.22 2.12 -10.83
CA GLU A 24 16.95 3.31 -9.99
C GLU A 24 15.45 3.61 -9.82
N THR A 25 14.56 2.78 -10.40
CA THR A 25 13.11 2.94 -10.25
C THR A 25 12.60 2.14 -9.06
N LYS A 26 11.91 2.82 -8.14
CA LYS A 26 11.28 2.18 -6.97
C LYS A 26 9.79 2.04 -7.15
N LEU A 27 9.28 0.83 -6.95
CA LEU A 27 7.84 0.58 -6.89
C LEU A 27 7.28 1.04 -5.54
N TYR A 28 6.18 1.78 -5.56
CA TYR A 28 5.39 2.08 -4.35
C TYR A 28 3.96 1.61 -4.54
N LEU A 29 3.43 0.86 -3.57
CA LEU A 29 2.08 0.32 -3.57
C LEU A 29 1.20 1.06 -2.55
N GLY A 30 0.05 1.55 -3.01
CA GLY A 30 -0.92 2.29 -2.22
C GLY A 30 -1.76 1.39 -1.31
N LEU A 31 -1.14 0.87 -0.25
CA LEU A 31 -1.67 -0.18 0.63
C LEU A 31 -2.31 0.37 1.92
N VAL A 32 -2.29 1.67 2.18
CA VAL A 32 -2.86 2.24 3.40
C VAL A 32 -4.24 2.84 3.14
N HIS A 33 -5.23 2.38 3.92
CA HIS A 33 -6.62 2.85 3.90
C HIS A 33 -7.09 3.17 5.33
N ASN A 34 -7.62 4.37 5.57
CA ASN A 34 -8.11 4.74 6.91
C ASN A 34 -9.20 3.80 7.44
N SER A 35 -10.01 3.24 6.55
CA SER A 35 -11.24 2.52 6.91
C SER A 35 -11.02 1.09 7.41
N ASP A 36 -9.84 0.51 7.21
CA ASP A 36 -9.50 -0.85 7.68
C ASP A 36 -8.15 -0.94 8.41
N GLY A 37 -7.49 0.21 8.62
CA GLY A 37 -6.36 0.35 9.54
C GLY A 37 -5.17 -0.56 9.22
N VAL A 38 -4.41 -0.88 10.27
CA VAL A 38 -3.16 -1.65 10.16
C VAL A 38 -3.42 -3.08 9.69
N GLU A 39 -4.48 -3.72 10.20
CA GLU A 39 -4.80 -5.10 9.83
C GLU A 39 -5.12 -5.22 8.33
N GLY A 40 -5.90 -4.28 7.79
CA GLY A 40 -6.14 -4.20 6.35
C GLY A 40 -4.85 -4.02 5.57
N ALA A 41 -4.02 -3.05 5.98
CA ALA A 41 -2.68 -2.81 5.42
C ALA A 41 -1.83 -4.07 5.32
N GLN A 42 -1.71 -4.79 6.43
CA GLN A 42 -0.91 -6.01 6.53
C GLN A 42 -1.42 -7.11 5.60
N LYS A 43 -2.74 -7.30 5.49
CA LYS A 43 -3.31 -8.30 4.54
C LYS A 43 -2.90 -8.01 3.10
N ARG A 44 -2.90 -6.75 2.67
CA ARG A 44 -2.50 -6.40 1.30
C ARG A 44 -0.99 -6.42 1.10
N ILE A 45 -0.20 -6.06 2.12
CA ILE A 45 1.27 -6.24 2.10
C ILE A 45 1.62 -7.71 1.92
N ALA A 46 1.03 -8.59 2.74
CA ALA A 46 1.28 -10.03 2.66
C ALA A 46 0.90 -10.61 1.29
N ALA A 47 -0.21 -10.17 0.70
CA ALA A 47 -0.62 -10.58 -0.64
C ALA A 47 0.34 -10.08 -1.74
N ALA A 48 0.80 -8.83 -1.65
CA ALA A 48 1.78 -8.27 -2.59
C ALA A 48 3.13 -9.00 -2.49
N GLN A 49 3.58 -9.34 -1.29
CA GLN A 49 4.84 -10.06 -1.03
C GLN A 49 4.88 -11.47 -1.63
N GLN A 50 3.74 -12.09 -1.93
CA GLN A 50 3.69 -13.36 -2.69
C GLN A 50 4.09 -13.20 -4.17
N VAL A 51 4.22 -11.96 -4.65
CA VAL A 51 4.39 -11.64 -6.07
C VAL A 51 5.62 -10.78 -6.32
N VAL A 52 5.82 -9.73 -5.50
CA VAL A 52 6.93 -8.78 -5.65
C VAL A 52 7.56 -8.50 -4.28
N SER A 53 8.89 -8.65 -4.19
CA SER A 53 9.61 -8.56 -2.92
C SER A 53 10.11 -7.16 -2.58
N ASP A 54 10.31 -6.28 -3.58
CA ASP A 54 10.85 -4.93 -3.39
C ASP A 54 9.81 -3.87 -3.77
N PHE A 55 9.18 -3.28 -2.75
CA PHE A 55 8.26 -2.16 -2.90
C PHE A 55 8.20 -1.31 -1.63
N GLY A 56 7.93 -0.01 -1.80
CA GLY A 56 7.55 0.88 -0.71
C GLY A 56 6.04 0.91 -0.46
N VAL A 57 5.65 1.32 0.75
CA VAL A 57 4.25 1.48 1.17
C VAL A 57 3.80 2.92 0.95
N ALA A 58 2.58 3.09 0.44
CA ALA A 58 1.94 4.38 0.22
C ALA A 58 0.47 4.35 0.65
N THR A 59 -0.14 5.53 0.69
CA THR A 59 -1.60 5.66 0.74
C THR A 59 -2.19 5.34 -0.64
N GLU A 60 -3.42 4.81 -0.69
CA GLU A 60 -4.03 4.42 -1.97
C GLU A 60 -4.22 5.61 -2.92
N CYS A 61 -4.64 6.75 -2.38
CA CYS A 61 -4.82 8.00 -3.11
C CYS A 61 -4.22 9.18 -2.35
N GLY A 62 -4.02 10.31 -3.05
CA GLY A 62 -3.55 11.55 -2.45
C GLY A 62 -4.51 12.14 -1.41
N MET A 63 -3.98 13.07 -0.61
CA MET A 63 -4.69 13.66 0.53
C MET A 63 -5.47 14.95 0.18
N GLY A 64 -5.30 15.49 -1.03
CA GLY A 64 -5.76 16.85 -1.38
C GLY A 64 -7.29 17.07 -1.40
N ARG A 65 -8.10 16.01 -1.34
CA ARG A 65 -9.57 16.09 -1.26
C ARG A 65 -10.14 15.58 0.07
N ARG A 66 -9.28 15.36 1.07
CA ARG A 66 -9.69 14.87 2.40
C ARG A 66 -9.93 16.04 3.34
N PRO A 67 -10.84 15.92 4.32
CA PRO A 67 -10.91 16.85 5.43
C PRO A 67 -9.58 16.88 6.19
N GLU A 68 -9.10 18.08 6.52
CA GLU A 68 -7.77 18.31 7.10
C GLU A 68 -7.56 17.55 8.41
N GLU A 69 -8.61 17.46 9.22
CA GLU A 69 -8.63 16.78 10.51
C GLU A 69 -8.35 15.27 10.40
N THR A 70 -8.56 14.68 9.21
CA THR A 70 -8.31 13.24 8.98
C THR A 70 -6.87 12.92 8.59
N ILE A 71 -6.09 13.92 8.21
CA ILE A 71 -4.73 13.73 7.68
C ILE A 71 -3.75 13.26 8.78
N PRO A 72 -3.74 13.82 10.00
CA PRO A 72 -2.84 13.35 11.06
C PRO A 72 -3.01 11.87 11.40
N ASP A 73 -4.25 11.37 11.43
CA ASP A 73 -4.53 9.96 11.70
C ASP A 73 -4.09 9.06 10.55
N LEU A 74 -4.26 9.49 9.29
CA LEU A 74 -3.76 8.76 8.13
C LEU A 74 -2.22 8.67 8.14
N ILE A 75 -1.52 9.74 8.53
CA ILE A 75 -0.06 9.74 8.65
C ILE A 75 0.40 8.81 9.78
N ARG A 76 -0.26 8.87 10.95
CA ARG A 76 0.01 7.95 12.07
C ARG A 76 -0.19 6.50 11.66
N LEU A 77 -1.31 6.20 10.99
CA LEU A 77 -1.60 4.88 10.48
C LEU A 77 -0.50 4.40 9.52
N HIS A 78 -0.09 5.23 8.56
CA HIS A 78 0.98 4.89 7.63
C HIS A 78 2.27 4.55 8.40
N SER A 79 2.65 5.38 9.37
CA SER A 79 3.83 5.13 10.22
C SER A 79 3.72 3.81 10.98
N SER A 80 2.56 3.50 11.57
CA SER A 80 2.34 2.22 12.26
C SER A 80 2.45 1.01 11.32
N VAL A 81 1.95 1.13 10.09
CA VAL A 81 2.06 0.08 9.08
C VAL A 81 3.51 -0.20 8.72
N VAL A 82 4.30 0.85 8.45
CA VAL A 82 5.71 0.70 8.06
C VAL A 82 6.57 0.22 9.23
N ALA A 83 6.27 0.61 10.46
CA ALA A 83 6.97 0.11 11.65
C ALA A 83 6.68 -1.38 11.95
N SER A 84 5.64 -1.95 11.34
CA SER A 84 5.20 -3.34 11.56
C SER A 84 5.42 -4.26 10.36
N ALA A 85 6.02 -3.76 9.28
CA ALA A 85 6.29 -4.47 8.03
C ALA A 85 7.75 -4.90 7.96
#